data_AF-A0A1B6GCB1-F1
#
_entry.id   AF-A0A1B6GCB1-F1
#
_cell.length_a   1.000
_cell.length_b   1.000
_cell.length_c   1.000
_cell.angle_alpha   90.00
_cell.angle_beta   90.00
_cell.angle_gamma   90.00
#
_symmetry.space_group_name_H-M   'P 1'
#
loop_
_entity.id
_entity.type
_entity.pdbx_description
1 polymer ?
#
loop_
_entity_poly.entity_id
_entity_poly.type
_entity_poly.pdbx_seq_one_letter_code
_entity_poly.pdbx_strand_id
1 'polypeptide(L)'
;LIRLVRSPATLLADDSLKINAEYYISRVIIPPLDRCFSLIGANIPTWYSEMPRKQHLYLPSASSEGGRKATISQYFVTCNCAVCESVTTSGVCPTCQQQPQRLATTLAGKVHVWERKVALVNKICQSCCGRPSEIDCSSLDCPVLYRRHQALKDLRQADYIRDLQRQYLSF
;
A
#
# COMPACT_ATOMS: atom_id res chain seq x y z
N LEU A 1 11.14 19.00 12.51
CA LEU A 1 11.59 17.60 12.37
C LEU A 1 11.24 16.74 13.58
N ILE A 2 11.55 17.15 14.81
CA ILE A 2 11.27 16.38 16.05
C ILE A 2 9.78 16.01 16.25
N ARG A 3 8.84 16.85 15.79
CA ARG A 3 7.38 16.61 15.97
C ARG A 3 6.83 15.40 15.20
N LEU A 4 7.50 14.94 14.14
CA LEU A 4 7.05 13.82 13.30
C LEU A 4 7.73 12.49 13.65
N VAL A 5 8.57 12.46 14.69
CA VAL A 5 9.24 11.23 15.14
C VAL A 5 8.23 10.36 15.89
N ARG A 6 8.18 9.07 15.53
CA ARG A 6 7.35 8.06 16.18
C ARG A 6 8.17 6.80 16.43
N SER A 7 7.82 6.04 17.47
CA SER A 7 8.46 4.77 17.74
C SER A 7 7.97 3.69 16.74
N PRO A 8 8.76 2.64 16.49
CA PRO A 8 8.33 1.52 15.65
C PRO A 8 7.04 0.85 16.16
N ALA A 9 6.91 0.69 17.48
CA ALA A 9 5.70 0.11 18.08
C ALA A 9 4.46 0.96 17.80
N THR A 10 4.56 2.29 17.90
CA THR A 10 3.45 3.20 17.56
C THR A 10 3.10 3.13 16.08
N LEU A 11 4.10 3.03 15.20
CA LEU A 11 3.88 2.88 13.76
C LEU A 11 3.14 1.58 13.41
N LEU A 12 3.43 0.48 14.11
CA LEU A 12 2.76 -0.80 13.90
C LEU A 12 1.34 -0.85 14.47
N ALA A 13 1.09 -0.11 15.56
CA ALA A 13 -0.22 -0.07 16.20
C ALA A 13 -1.23 0.85 15.48
N ASP A 14 -0.76 1.93 14.84
CA ASP A 14 -1.62 2.93 14.20
C ASP A 14 -1.49 2.90 12.67
N ASP A 15 -2.51 2.34 12.03
CA ASP A 15 -2.58 2.22 10.56
C ASP A 15 -2.75 3.56 9.83
N SER A 16 -3.15 4.62 10.53
CA SER A 16 -3.29 5.96 9.94
C SER A 16 -1.94 6.62 9.67
N LEU A 17 -0.89 6.19 10.37
CA LEU A 17 0.46 6.71 10.19
C LEU A 17 1.04 6.23 8.87
N LYS A 18 1.65 7.17 8.15
CA LYS A 18 2.38 6.91 6.90
C LYS A 18 3.80 7.43 7.03
N ILE A 19 4.72 6.73 6.39
CA ILE A 19 6.11 7.15 6.28
C ILE A 19 6.16 8.47 5.49
N ASN A 20 6.92 9.44 5.99
CA ASN A 20 7.20 10.68 5.25
C ASN A 20 8.22 10.38 4.14
N ALA A 21 7.76 9.81 3.03
CA ALA A 21 8.60 9.42 1.91
C ALA A 21 9.43 10.60 1.35
N GLU A 22 8.82 11.78 1.23
CA GLU A 22 9.51 13.00 0.75
C GLU A 22 10.73 13.34 1.62
N TYR A 23 10.60 13.23 2.95
CA TYR A 23 11.72 13.46 3.85
C TYR A 23 12.86 12.44 3.62
N TYR A 24 12.55 11.15 3.58
CA TYR A 24 13.58 10.12 3.38
C TYR A 24 14.25 10.26 2.00
N ILE A 25 13.47 10.51 0.95
CA ILE A 25 14.01 10.67 -0.39
C ILE A 25 14.89 11.92 -0.45
N SER A 26 14.36 13.10 -0.12
CA SER A 26 15.07 14.37 -0.28
C SER A 26 16.22 14.59 0.71
N ARG A 27 16.11 14.09 1.95
CA ARG A 27 17.08 14.38 3.02
C ARG A 27 18.03 13.23 3.33
N VAL A 28 17.68 11.99 3.00
CA VAL A 28 18.50 10.81 3.34
C VAL A 28 19.06 10.15 2.09
N ILE A 29 18.24 9.91 1.06
CA ILE A 29 18.62 9.12 -0.12
C ILE A 29 19.30 9.97 -1.19
N ILE A 30 18.74 11.13 -1.54
CA ILE A 30 19.28 11.99 -2.60
C ILE A 30 20.70 12.50 -2.27
N PRO A 31 21.02 13.02 -1.07
CA PRO A 31 22.35 13.56 -0.79
C PRO A 31 23.53 12.58 -0.99
N PRO A 32 23.49 11.30 -0.56
CA PRO A 32 24.56 10.36 -0.87
C PRO A 32 24.62 9.97 -2.35
N LEU A 33 23.46 9.83 -3.02
CA LEU A 33 23.44 9.53 -4.45
C LEU A 33 24.06 10.69 -5.24
N ASP A 34 23.63 11.92 -4.97
CA ASP A 34 24.13 13.10 -5.67
C ASP A 34 25.65 13.25 -5.56
N ARG A 35 26.23 12.96 -4.38
CA ARG A 35 27.69 12.94 -4.20
C ARG A 35 28.41 11.94 -5.11
N CYS A 36 27.83 10.75 -5.30
CA CYS A 36 28.43 9.73 -6.17
C CYS A 36 28.24 10.06 -7.66
N PHE A 37 27.03 10.48 -8.04
CA PHE A 37 26.62 10.69 -9.43
C PHE A 37 27.09 12.04 -10.00
N SER A 38 27.35 13.03 -9.15
CA SER A 38 27.96 14.30 -9.57
C SER A 38 29.35 14.09 -10.19
N LEU A 39 30.06 13.02 -9.81
CA LEU A 39 31.38 12.69 -10.37
C LEU A 39 31.32 12.34 -11.87
N ILE A 40 30.17 11.88 -12.35
CA ILE A 40 29.93 11.56 -13.76
C ILE A 40 29.04 12.61 -14.44
N GLY A 41 28.87 13.78 -13.82
CA GLY A 41 28.10 14.90 -14.37
C GLY A 41 26.58 14.77 -14.25
N ALA A 42 26.07 13.84 -13.43
CA ALA A 42 24.64 13.65 -13.24
C ALA A 42 24.14 14.36 -11.98
N ASN A 43 23.10 15.21 -12.13
CA ASN A 43 22.45 15.91 -11.02
C ASN A 43 21.19 15.16 -10.55
N ILE A 44 21.26 14.53 -9.38
CA ILE A 44 20.17 13.70 -8.86
C ILE A 44 18.97 14.53 -8.36
N PRO A 45 19.13 15.69 -7.69
CA PRO A 45 18.00 16.53 -7.29
C PRO A 45 17.11 16.97 -8.46
N THR A 46 17.72 17.47 -9.55
CA THR A 46 17.00 17.87 -10.74
C THR A 46 16.26 16.69 -11.34
N TRP A 47 16.95 15.55 -11.48
CA TRP A 47 16.34 14.34 -12.01
C TRP A 47 15.12 13.86 -11.18
N TYR A 48 15.20 13.92 -9.85
CA TYR A 48 14.06 13.61 -8.97
C TYR A 48 12.89 14.58 -9.16
N SER A 49 13.18 15.88 -9.35
CA SER A 49 12.14 16.90 -9.53
C SER A 49 11.37 16.77 -10.86
N GLU A 50 12.05 16.30 -11.90
CA GLU A 50 11.48 16.08 -13.24
C GLU A 50 10.69 14.77 -13.35
N MET A 51 10.93 13.82 -12.44
CA MET A 51 10.27 12.52 -12.49
C MET A 51 8.75 12.66 -12.25
N PRO A 52 7.89 11.98 -13.05
CA PRO A 52 6.46 11.98 -12.83
C PRO A 52 6.11 11.44 -11.43
N ARG A 53 5.43 12.26 -10.62
CA ARG A 53 4.95 11.83 -9.30
C ARG A 53 3.76 10.89 -9.46
N LYS A 54 3.97 9.61 -9.16
CA LYS A 54 2.86 8.63 -9.09
C LYS A 54 1.94 9.01 -7.94
N GLN A 55 0.78 9.56 -8.25
CA GLN A 55 -0.29 9.74 -7.27
C GLN A 55 -0.96 8.39 -7.04
N HIS A 56 -0.53 7.67 -6.01
CA HIS A 56 -1.30 6.54 -5.49
C HIS A 56 -2.50 7.10 -4.74
N LEU A 57 -3.59 7.40 -5.47
CA LEU A 57 -4.90 7.47 -4.85
C LEU A 57 -5.22 6.04 -4.42
N TYR A 58 -5.05 5.78 -3.13
CA TYR A 58 -5.43 4.51 -2.53
C TYR A 58 -6.89 4.24 -2.90
N LEU A 59 -7.20 2.98 -3.22
CA LEU A 59 -8.60 2.54 -3.21
C LEU A 59 -9.18 2.98 -1.85
N PRO A 60 -10.44 3.40 -1.77
CA PRO A 60 -11.08 3.71 -0.51
C PRO A 60 -11.03 2.44 0.34
N SER A 61 -9.93 2.26 1.06
CA SER A 61 -9.75 1.22 2.04
C SER A 61 -10.85 1.50 3.02
N ALA A 62 -11.86 0.61 3.02
CA ALA A 62 -13.04 0.62 3.87
C ALA A 62 -12.85 1.61 4.99
N SER A 63 -13.41 2.81 4.81
CA SER A 63 -13.48 3.78 5.89
C SER A 63 -14.01 3.00 7.06
N SER A 64 -13.19 2.82 8.11
CA SER A 64 -13.69 2.30 9.36
C SER A 64 -14.86 3.18 9.71
N GLU A 65 -16.07 2.62 9.69
CA GLU A 65 -17.23 3.29 10.23
C GLU A 65 -16.86 3.68 11.68
N GLY A 66 -16.58 4.97 11.90
CA GLY A 66 -16.14 5.51 13.19
C GLY A 66 -14.69 6.00 13.30
N GLY A 67 -13.82 5.79 12.30
CA GLY A 67 -12.46 6.37 12.30
C GLY A 67 -12.46 7.83 11.83
N ARG A 68 -11.83 8.75 12.57
CA ARG A 68 -11.66 10.15 12.12
C ARG A 68 -11.01 10.18 10.73
N LYS A 69 -11.70 10.80 9.77
CA LYS A 69 -11.19 10.99 8.41
C LYS A 69 -9.90 11.83 8.44
N ALA A 70 -8.74 11.20 8.23
CA ALA A 70 -7.43 11.78 8.51
C ALA A 70 -6.85 12.62 7.36
N THR A 71 -7.38 12.51 6.13
CA THR A 71 -6.82 13.20 4.95
C THR A 71 -7.90 13.82 4.07
N ILE A 72 -7.62 14.99 3.48
CA ILE A 72 -8.54 15.71 2.58
C ILE A 72 -8.99 14.81 1.40
N SER A 73 -8.12 13.91 0.94
CA SER A 73 -8.43 12.88 -0.06
C SER A 73 -9.66 12.01 0.27
N GLN A 74 -10.02 11.84 1.54
CA GLN A 74 -11.19 11.07 1.98
C GLN A 74 -12.52 11.83 1.87
N TYR A 75 -12.46 13.11 1.49
CA TYR A 75 -13.61 13.96 1.20
C TYR A 75 -13.86 14.10 -0.30
N PHE A 76 -12.94 13.64 -1.15
CA PHE A 76 -13.13 13.64 -2.60
C PHE A 76 -13.76 12.33 -3.07
N VAL A 77 -14.72 12.45 -4.00
CA VAL A 77 -15.46 11.31 -4.59
C VAL A 77 -14.61 10.57 -5.64
N THR A 78 -13.49 11.15 -6.07
CA THR A 78 -12.59 10.58 -7.08
C THR A 78 -11.67 9.51 -6.48
N CYS A 79 -11.72 8.30 -7.04
CA CYS A 79 -10.84 7.17 -6.75
C CYS A 79 -10.17 6.66 -8.05
N ASN A 80 -9.23 5.73 -7.93
CA ASN A 80 -8.63 5.10 -9.11
C ASN A 80 -9.36 3.81 -9.46
N CYS A 81 -9.48 3.53 -10.76
CA CYS A 81 -10.05 2.29 -11.24
C CYS A 81 -9.22 1.11 -10.74
N ALA A 82 -9.89 0.13 -10.12
CA ALA A 82 -9.25 -1.08 -9.61
C ALA A 82 -8.58 -1.94 -10.69
N VAL A 83 -8.76 -1.65 -11.98
CA VAL A 83 -8.16 -2.40 -13.11
C VAL A 83 -7.07 -1.59 -13.82
N CYS A 84 -7.39 -0.39 -14.31
CA CYS A 84 -6.49 0.41 -15.16
C CYS A 84 -5.89 1.65 -14.48
N GLU A 85 -6.23 1.89 -13.21
CA GLU A 85 -5.73 3.02 -12.41
C GLU A 85 -6.14 4.42 -12.90
N SER A 86 -7.00 4.53 -13.92
CA SER A 86 -7.57 5.81 -14.34
C SER A 86 -8.48 6.40 -13.25
N VAL A 87 -8.57 7.72 -13.18
CA VAL A 87 -9.49 8.40 -12.24
C VAL A 87 -10.94 8.04 -12.58
N THR A 88 -11.73 7.70 -11.56
CA THR A 88 -13.14 7.34 -11.64
C THR A 88 -13.87 7.69 -10.33
N THR A 89 -15.20 7.65 -10.32
CA THR A 89 -16.02 7.85 -9.10
C THR A 89 -16.65 6.54 -8.60
N SER A 90 -16.65 5.49 -9.41
CA SER A 90 -17.41 4.25 -9.19
C SER A 90 -16.53 3.01 -8.88
N GLY A 91 -15.26 3.20 -8.54
CA GLY A 91 -14.28 2.12 -8.27
C GLY A 91 -13.79 1.37 -9.53
N VAL A 92 -14.62 1.26 -10.57
CA VAL A 92 -14.28 0.70 -11.88
C VAL A 92 -14.74 1.65 -12.98
N CYS A 93 -13.85 2.05 -13.89
CA CYS A 93 -14.21 2.97 -14.97
C CYS A 93 -15.12 2.29 -16.03
N PRO A 94 -15.92 3.05 -16.78
CA PRO A 94 -16.87 2.50 -17.77
C PRO A 94 -16.20 1.58 -18.80
N THR A 95 -14.98 1.92 -19.25
CA THR A 95 -14.22 1.10 -20.21
C THR A 95 -13.89 -0.28 -19.66
N CYS A 96 -13.54 -0.39 -18.37
CA CYS A 96 -13.25 -1.68 -17.74
C CYS A 96 -14.52 -2.47 -17.42
N GLN A 97 -15.67 -1.82 -17.24
CA GLN A 97 -16.96 -2.50 -17.05
C GLN A 97 -17.40 -3.24 -18.32
N GLN A 98 -17.08 -2.73 -19.51
CA GLN A 98 -17.39 -3.38 -20.80
C GLN A 98 -16.59 -4.67 -21.05
N GLN A 99 -15.57 -4.98 -20.23
CA GLN A 99 -14.73 -6.17 -20.35
C GLN A 99 -14.83 -7.07 -19.10
N PRO A 100 -15.96 -7.77 -18.88
CA PRO A 100 -16.24 -8.48 -17.63
C PRO A 100 -15.23 -9.61 -17.33
N GLN A 101 -14.74 -10.32 -18.35
CA GLN A 101 -13.72 -11.37 -18.18
C GLN A 101 -12.39 -10.80 -17.64
N ARG A 102 -11.94 -9.68 -18.21
CA ARG A 102 -10.72 -8.99 -17.76
C ARG A 102 -10.89 -8.41 -16.37
N LEU A 103 -12.06 -7.82 -16.10
CA LEU A 103 -12.42 -7.32 -14.78
C LEU A 103 -12.34 -8.43 -13.73
N ALA A 104 -13.02 -9.56 -13.97
CA ALA A 104 -13.05 -10.72 -13.06
C ALA A 104 -11.65 -11.24 -12.74
N THR A 105 -10.85 -11.53 -13.78
CA THR A 105 -9.50 -12.08 -13.64
C THR A 105 -8.54 -11.10 -12.95
N THR A 106 -8.64 -9.81 -13.24
CA THR A 106 -7.78 -8.80 -12.61
C THR A 106 -8.12 -8.62 -11.12
N LEU A 107 -9.40 -8.50 -10.78
CA LEU A 107 -9.83 -8.35 -9.38
C LEU A 107 -9.50 -9.60 -8.56
N ALA A 108 -9.78 -10.80 -9.09
CA ALA A 108 -9.45 -12.06 -8.43
C ALA A 108 -7.93 -12.23 -8.27
N GLY A 109 -7.15 -11.87 -9.30
CA GLY A 109 -5.69 -11.88 -9.25
C GLY A 109 -5.13 -10.98 -8.14
N LYS A 110 -5.69 -9.78 -7.94
CA LYS A 110 -5.27 -8.87 -6.86
C LYS A 110 -5.49 -9.48 -5.48
N VAL A 111 -6.68 -10.01 -5.22
CA VAL A 111 -7.01 -10.68 -3.95
C VAL A 111 -6.09 -11.85 -3.70
N HIS A 112 -5.91 -12.72 -4.70
CA HIS A 112 -5.03 -13.89 -4.60
C HIS A 112 -3.57 -13.52 -4.31
N VAL A 113 -3.05 -12.43 -4.90
CA VAL A 113 -1.69 -11.95 -4.61
C VAL A 113 -1.54 -11.54 -3.13
N TRP A 114 -2.52 -10.86 -2.56
CA TRP A 114 -2.49 -10.46 -1.15
C TRP A 114 -2.64 -11.66 -0.21
N GLU A 115 -3.57 -12.57 -0.49
CA GLU A 115 -3.76 -13.80 0.29
C GLU A 115 -2.50 -14.67 0.29
N ARG A 116 -1.91 -14.88 -0.89
CA ARG A 116 -0.65 -15.63 -1.04
C ARG A 116 0.49 -14.97 -0.27
N LYS A 117 0.59 -13.64 -0.28
CA LYS A 117 1.61 -12.89 0.46
C LYS A 117 1.47 -13.11 1.97
N VAL A 118 0.25 -13.02 2.50
CA VAL A 118 -0.02 -13.29 3.93
C VAL A 118 0.31 -14.75 4.28
N ALA A 119 -0.13 -15.71 3.47
CA ALA A 119 0.15 -17.12 3.69
C ALA A 119 1.66 -17.42 3.72
N LEU A 120 2.42 -16.85 2.77
CA LEU A 120 3.88 -17.03 2.71
C LEU A 120 4.59 -16.42 3.92
N VAL A 121 4.23 -15.20 4.31
CA VAL A 121 4.84 -14.53 5.46
C VAL A 121 4.50 -15.27 6.76
N ASN A 122 3.26 -15.74 6.91
CA ASN A 122 2.87 -16.53 8.08
C ASN A 122 3.64 -17.86 8.14
N LYS A 123 3.87 -18.53 7.00
CA LYS A 123 4.70 -19.74 6.94
C LYS A 123 6.13 -19.50 7.43
N ILE A 124 6.73 -18.36 7.06
CA ILE A 124 8.06 -17.97 7.56
C ILE A 124 8.02 -17.79 9.08
N CYS A 125 7.01 -17.07 9.60
CA CYS A 125 6.86 -16.87 11.04
C CYS A 125 6.61 -18.18 11.80
N GLN A 126 5.75 -19.07 11.29
CA GLN A 126 5.50 -20.40 11.87
C GLN A 126 6.78 -21.23 11.94
N SER A 127 7.57 -21.23 10.85
CA SER A 127 8.86 -21.92 10.82
C SER A 127 9.85 -21.34 11.82
N CYS A 128 9.85 -20.02 12.02
CA CYS A 128 10.75 -19.34 12.97
C CYS A 128 10.33 -19.57 14.43
N CYS A 129 9.03 -19.54 14.72
CA CYS A 129 8.50 -19.74 16.07
C CYS A 129 8.37 -21.21 16.47
N GLY A 130 8.52 -22.15 15.52
CA GLY A 130 8.40 -23.59 15.77
C GLY A 130 6.98 -24.04 16.14
N ARG A 131 5.95 -23.25 15.84
CA ARG A 131 4.54 -23.56 16.16
C ARG A 131 3.61 -23.34 14.97
N PRO A 132 2.61 -24.22 14.77
CA PRO A 132 1.71 -24.16 13.62
C PRO A 132 0.59 -23.11 13.76
N SER A 133 0.12 -22.84 14.98
CA SER A 133 -0.95 -21.88 15.25
C SER A 133 -0.46 -20.66 16.02
N GLU A 134 -1.14 -19.54 15.81
CA GLU A 134 -0.98 -18.26 16.50
C GLU A 134 0.45 -17.66 16.51
N ILE A 135 0.62 -16.61 15.70
CA ILE A 135 1.87 -15.85 15.63
C ILE A 135 1.71 -14.57 16.45
N ASP A 136 2.06 -14.60 17.73
CA ASP A 136 2.09 -13.46 18.65
C ASP A 136 3.44 -12.71 18.70
N CYS A 137 4.41 -13.11 17.88
CA CYS A 137 5.75 -12.53 17.85
C CYS A 137 5.73 -11.00 17.63
N SER A 138 6.42 -10.26 18.50
CA SER A 138 6.48 -8.79 18.50
C SER A 138 7.92 -8.23 18.41
N SER A 139 8.89 -9.07 18.00
CA SER A 139 10.31 -8.67 17.89
C SER A 139 10.50 -7.55 16.86
N LEU A 140 10.82 -6.35 17.34
CA LEU A 140 11.03 -5.15 16.50
C LEU A 140 12.29 -5.24 15.64
N ASP A 141 13.24 -6.09 16.00
CA ASP A 141 14.46 -6.35 15.23
C ASP A 141 14.23 -7.34 14.07
N CYS A 142 13.08 -8.03 14.06
CA CYS A 142 12.74 -8.96 13.01
C CYS A 142 12.18 -8.21 11.78
N PRO A 143 12.85 -8.26 10.60
CA PRO A 143 12.35 -7.60 9.39
C PRO A 143 11.03 -8.21 8.88
N VAL A 144 10.76 -9.48 9.23
CA VAL A 144 9.51 -10.18 8.86
C VAL A 144 8.32 -9.59 9.61
N LEU A 145 8.51 -9.01 10.81
CA LEU A 145 7.44 -8.35 11.56
C LEU A 145 6.76 -7.26 10.72
N TYR A 146 7.55 -6.35 10.16
CA TYR A 146 7.06 -5.24 9.34
C TYR A 146 6.42 -5.74 8.04
N ARG A 147 7.02 -6.76 7.40
CA ARG A 147 6.45 -7.39 6.19
C ARG A 147 5.10 -8.04 6.48
N ARG A 148 4.93 -8.67 7.63
CA ARG A 148 3.67 -9.28 8.07
C ARG A 148 2.59 -8.22 8.28
N HIS A 149 2.90 -7.14 9.00
CA HIS A 149 1.96 -6.02 9.17
C HIS A 149 1.56 -5.40 7.83
N GLN A 150 2.52 -5.16 6.94
CA GLN A 150 2.22 -4.65 5.59
C GLN A 150 1.34 -5.62 4.79
N ALA A 151 1.64 -6.93 4.83
CA ALA A 151 0.84 -7.92 4.13
C ALA A 151 -0.62 -7.98 4.65
N LEU A 152 -0.82 -7.89 5.96
CA LEU A 152 -2.16 -7.81 6.56
C LEU A 152 -2.89 -6.53 6.16
N LYS A 153 -2.18 -5.39 6.15
CA LYS A 153 -2.74 -4.11 5.71
C LYS A 153 -3.16 -4.13 4.24
N ASP A 154 -2.35 -4.74 3.38
CA ASP A 154 -2.68 -4.96 1.97
C ASP A 154 -3.92 -5.87 1.84
N LEU A 155 -3.99 -6.95 2.62
CA LEU A 155 -5.11 -7.89 2.59
C LEU A 155 -6.44 -7.24 3.03
N ARG A 156 -6.44 -6.26 3.93
CA ARG A 156 -7.67 -5.50 4.29
C ARG A 156 -8.31 -4.77 3.10
N GLN A 157 -7.54 -4.49 2.04
CA GLN A 157 -8.09 -3.93 0.81
C GLN A 157 -8.86 -4.97 -0.02
N ALA A 158 -8.71 -6.27 0.27
CA ALA A 158 -9.42 -7.34 -0.41
C ALA A 158 -10.93 -7.23 -0.25
N ASP A 159 -11.43 -6.75 0.89
CA ASP A 159 -12.88 -6.63 1.13
C ASP A 159 -13.51 -5.64 0.15
N TYR A 160 -12.88 -4.48 -0.05
CA TYR A 160 -13.30 -3.52 -1.08
C TYR A 160 -13.30 -4.13 -2.49
N ILE A 161 -12.28 -4.92 -2.83
CA ILE A 161 -12.21 -5.59 -4.14
C ILE A 161 -13.32 -6.66 -4.28
N ARG A 162 -13.62 -7.41 -3.21
CA ARG A 162 -14.69 -8.40 -3.18
C ARG A 162 -16.07 -7.74 -3.32
N ASP A 163 -16.27 -6.56 -2.75
CA ASP A 163 -17.50 -5.80 -2.93
C ASP A 163 -17.67 -5.32 -4.38
N LEU A 164 -16.59 -4.86 -5.02
CA LEU A 164 -16.61 -4.57 -6.46
C LEU A 164 -16.92 -5.81 -7.30
N GLN A 165 -16.39 -6.98 -6.94
CA GLN A 165 -16.72 -8.22 -7.63
C GLN A 165 -18.22 -8.54 -7.52
N ARG A 166 -18.81 -8.43 -6.32
CA ARG A 166 -20.25 -8.65 -6.11
C ARG A 166 -21.10 -7.66 -6.91
N GLN A 167 -20.69 -6.40 -6.98
CA GLN A 167 -21.43 -5.34 -7.66
C GLN A 167 -21.42 -5.47 -9.18
N TYR A 168 -20.30 -5.85 -9.79
CA TYR A 168 -20.11 -5.81 -11.25
C TYR A 168 -20.08 -7.19 -11.93
N LEU A 169 -19.98 -8.29 -11.18
CA LEU A 169 -19.86 -9.64 -11.72
C LEU A 169 -20.97 -10.59 -11.23
N SER A 170 -22.13 -10.06 -10.84
CA SER A 170 -23.31 -10.88 -10.57
C SER A 170 -23.81 -11.50 -11.88
N PHE A 171 -23.67 -12.81 -11.98
CA PHE A 171 -24.30 -13.63 -13.02
C PHE A 171 -25.73 -13.99 -12.62
#